data_AF-A0A8S3YT41-F1
#
_entry.id   AF-A0A8S3YT41-F1
#
_cell.length_a   1.000
_cell.length_b   1.000
_cell.length_c   1.000
_cell.angle_alpha   90.00
_cell.angle_beta   90.00
_cell.angle_gamma   90.00
#
_symmetry.space_group_name_H-M   'P 1'
#
loop_
_entity.id
_entity.type
_entity.pdbx_description
1 polymer ?
#
loop_
_entity_poly.entity_id
_entity_poly.type
_entity_poly.pdbx_seq_one_letter_code
_entity_poly.pdbx_strand_id
1 'polypeptide(L)'
;VGDRVVAFSDYKAWSELVAIPTKYVYKIPDNLSFHDAAALLMNFVVAYIIMFDLAGVREGQSILAHSLGGGVGQAIVQLANTIPNVVIFGTASAHKHEAIKSKGNVAHLFDHSVDYTQAIRKESSDGVDIVLDCLCGDDTNKGIAILKPMGKYILFGSSNIVTGETKSFFSFAKSLQLPDNLVWWQVDKINPLKLYDDNKLIGGFQLRRLLFRQGHYEYIGKVVSKVLDLYNQGKIKPTIDSVWAFEDVGEAMQKLCDRKNVGKIILDPTAEPRPKSPEKKAPEASANAEGTPGGEEKKEPVANGE
;
A
#
# COMPACT_ATOMS: atom_id res chain seq x y z
N VAL A 1 -16.96 26.73 13.39
CA VAL A 1 -16.94 25.80 14.54
C VAL A 1 -18.18 24.94 14.39
N GLY A 2 -18.04 23.62 14.44
CA GLY A 2 -19.11 22.68 14.06
C GLY A 2 -19.07 22.22 12.60
N ASP A 3 -18.22 22.83 11.77
CA ASP A 3 -18.00 22.43 10.38
C ASP A 3 -17.51 20.97 10.31
N ARG A 4 -18.14 20.16 9.46
CA ARG A 4 -17.67 18.82 9.11
C ARG A 4 -16.46 18.94 8.19
N VAL A 5 -15.33 18.36 8.61
CA VAL A 5 -14.07 18.48 7.86
C VAL A 5 -13.32 17.16 7.79
N VAL A 6 -12.45 17.06 6.78
CA VAL A 6 -11.40 16.05 6.69
C VAL A 6 -10.07 16.77 6.50
N ALA A 7 -8.98 16.22 7.01
CA ALA A 7 -7.68 16.89 6.93
C ALA A 7 -6.54 15.91 6.66
N PHE A 8 -5.50 16.42 6.00
CA PHE A 8 -4.20 15.75 5.99
C PHE A 8 -3.42 16.16 7.24
N SER A 9 -2.84 15.18 7.92
CA SER A 9 -1.86 15.42 8.98
C SER A 9 -0.52 14.75 8.65
N ASP A 10 0.58 15.40 9.01
CA ASP A 10 1.92 14.80 8.89
C ASP A 10 2.16 13.74 9.99
N TYR A 11 1.54 13.94 11.17
CA TYR A 11 1.65 13.05 12.33
C TYR A 11 0.49 13.27 13.31
N LYS A 12 0.33 12.38 14.30
CA LYS A 12 -0.66 12.51 15.38
C LYS A 12 -2.14 12.50 14.93
N ALA A 13 -2.45 11.93 13.76
CA ALA A 13 -3.84 11.79 13.30
C ALA A 13 -4.62 10.72 14.08
N TRP A 14 -3.94 9.79 14.74
CA TRP A 14 -4.54 8.78 15.60
C TRP A 14 -4.68 9.34 17.01
N SER A 15 -5.64 10.26 17.16
CA SER A 15 -6.00 10.88 18.43
C SER A 15 -7.46 11.32 18.38
N GLU A 16 -8.09 11.48 19.54
CA GLU A 16 -9.46 12.00 19.62
C GLU A 16 -9.53 13.49 19.23
N LEU A 17 -8.45 14.22 19.49
CA LEU A 17 -8.30 15.64 19.17
C LEU A 17 -6.93 15.90 18.54
N VAL A 18 -6.89 16.73 17.50
CA VAL A 18 -5.65 17.12 16.81
C VAL A 18 -5.73 18.56 16.30
N ALA A 19 -4.65 19.32 16.48
CA ALA A 19 -4.51 20.66 15.93
C ALA A 19 -3.81 20.61 14.57
N ILE A 20 -4.49 21.06 13.50
CA ILE A 20 -4.00 21.03 12.12
C ILE A 20 -4.07 22.43 11.51
N PRO A 21 -3.01 22.91 10.83
CA PRO A 21 -3.08 24.14 10.05
C PRO A 21 -4.23 24.10 9.04
N THR A 22 -5.06 25.14 9.01
CA THR A 22 -6.29 25.22 8.20
C THR A 22 -6.07 24.94 6.71
N LYS A 23 -4.87 25.25 6.17
CA LYS A 23 -4.49 24.95 4.79
C LYS A 23 -4.45 23.46 4.41
N TYR A 24 -4.50 22.56 5.40
CA TYR A 24 -4.58 21.10 5.19
C TYR A 24 -5.96 20.53 5.53
N VAL A 25 -6.93 21.40 5.84
CA VAL A 25 -8.29 21.04 6.26
C VAL A 25 -9.27 21.37 5.14
N TYR A 26 -10.15 20.43 4.83
CA TYR A 26 -11.11 20.53 3.74
C TYR A 26 -12.51 20.28 4.28
N LYS A 27 -13.47 21.13 3.92
CA LYS A 27 -14.87 20.93 4.25
C LYS A 27 -15.40 19.71 3.50
N ILE A 28 -16.23 18.91 4.16
CA ILE A 28 -16.90 17.77 3.54
C ILE A 28 -18.41 18.00 3.47
N PRO A 29 -19.09 17.49 2.44
CA PRO A 29 -20.56 17.52 2.35
C PRO A 29 -21.24 16.80 3.53
N ASP A 30 -22.46 17.20 3.85
CA ASP A 30 -23.24 16.58 4.94
C ASP A 30 -23.56 15.11 4.69
N ASN A 31 -23.73 14.73 3.42
CA ASN A 31 -24.01 13.35 3.01
C ASN A 31 -22.76 12.46 2.95
N LEU A 32 -21.54 13.01 3.12
CA LEU A 32 -20.30 12.23 3.17
C LEU A 32 -20.01 11.84 4.62
N SER A 33 -19.96 10.52 4.89
CA SER A 33 -19.59 10.00 6.20
C SER A 33 -18.12 10.34 6.54
N PHE A 34 -17.78 10.41 7.84
CA PHE A 34 -16.39 10.68 8.25
C PHE A 34 -15.43 9.56 7.82
N HIS A 35 -15.89 8.30 7.87
CA HIS A 35 -15.10 7.16 7.42
C HIS A 35 -14.83 7.22 5.92
N ASP A 36 -15.86 7.52 5.12
CA ASP A 36 -15.72 7.70 3.67
C ASP A 36 -14.83 8.88 3.35
N ALA A 37 -14.96 10.01 4.06
CA ALA A 37 -14.12 11.18 3.87
C ALA A 37 -12.63 10.87 4.09
N ALA A 38 -12.30 10.15 5.17
CA ALA A 38 -10.94 9.73 5.47
C ALA A 38 -10.36 8.78 4.40
N ALA A 39 -11.18 7.84 3.91
CA ALA A 39 -10.79 6.92 2.84
C ALA A 39 -10.63 7.63 1.48
N LEU A 40 -11.55 8.55 1.16
CA LEU A 40 -11.56 9.35 -0.06
C LEU A 40 -10.29 10.21 -0.15
N LEU A 41 -10.03 11.00 0.90
CA LEU A 41 -8.94 11.96 0.92
C LEU A 41 -7.57 11.28 0.71
N MET A 42 -7.32 10.16 1.40
CA MET A 42 -6.03 9.48 1.28
C MET A 42 -5.87 8.69 -0.01
N ASN A 43 -6.90 8.00 -0.47
CA ASN A 43 -6.75 7.06 -1.58
C ASN A 43 -6.97 7.72 -2.94
N PHE A 44 -8.02 8.54 -3.08
CA PHE A 44 -8.40 9.11 -4.37
C PHE A 44 -7.54 10.32 -4.74
N VAL A 45 -7.04 11.10 -3.79
CA VAL A 45 -6.11 12.20 -4.12
C VAL A 45 -4.81 11.64 -4.72
N VAL A 46 -4.28 10.56 -4.15
CA VAL A 46 -3.09 9.88 -4.69
C VAL A 46 -3.41 9.30 -6.07
N ALA A 47 -4.48 8.51 -6.18
CA ALA A 47 -4.88 7.87 -7.44
C ALA A 47 -5.14 8.91 -8.55
N TYR A 48 -5.79 10.03 -8.22
CA TYR A 48 -6.06 11.10 -9.16
C TYR A 48 -4.76 11.69 -9.71
N ILE A 49 -3.80 12.06 -8.84
CA ILE A 49 -2.55 12.69 -9.27
C ILE A 49 -1.74 11.74 -10.15
N ILE A 50 -1.58 10.48 -9.74
CA ILE A 50 -0.77 9.53 -10.51
C ILE A 50 -1.42 9.19 -11.86
N MET A 51 -2.76 9.14 -11.94
CA MET A 51 -3.47 8.82 -13.18
C MET A 51 -3.58 10.03 -14.13
N PHE A 52 -4.03 11.18 -13.64
CA PHE A 52 -4.37 12.31 -14.50
C PHE A 52 -3.22 13.29 -14.65
N ASP A 53 -2.53 13.64 -13.56
CA ASP A 53 -1.53 14.71 -13.59
C ASP A 53 -0.14 14.19 -14.02
N LEU A 54 0.24 12.98 -13.57
CA LEU A 54 1.53 12.39 -13.91
C LEU A 54 1.46 11.46 -15.13
N ALA A 55 0.61 10.43 -15.07
CA ALA A 55 0.48 9.50 -16.18
C ALA A 55 -0.34 10.10 -17.33
N GLY A 56 -1.26 11.03 -17.07
CA GLY A 56 -2.14 11.60 -18.08
C GLY A 56 -2.86 10.53 -18.89
N VAL A 57 -3.53 9.60 -18.21
CA VAL A 57 -4.29 8.50 -18.82
C VAL A 57 -5.31 9.05 -19.81
N ARG A 58 -5.34 8.46 -21.00
CA ARG A 58 -6.27 8.80 -22.09
C ARG A 58 -7.13 7.61 -22.46
N GLU A 59 -8.19 7.91 -23.20
CA GLU A 59 -9.06 6.90 -23.80
C GLU A 59 -8.25 5.87 -24.59
N GLY A 60 -8.63 4.60 -24.46
CA GLY A 60 -8.03 3.49 -25.19
C GLY A 60 -6.68 2.99 -24.65
N GLN A 61 -6.10 3.64 -23.64
CA GLN A 61 -4.82 3.24 -23.07
C GLN A 61 -4.94 2.06 -22.11
N SER A 62 -3.85 1.29 -21.98
CA SER A 62 -3.76 0.21 -20.99
C SER A 62 -2.92 0.59 -19.77
N ILE A 63 -3.39 0.17 -18.60
CA ILE A 63 -2.77 0.41 -17.30
C ILE A 63 -2.42 -0.93 -16.67
N LEU A 64 -1.18 -1.10 -16.23
CA LEU A 64 -0.81 -2.09 -15.20
C LEU A 64 -0.79 -1.39 -13.84
N ALA A 65 -1.64 -1.82 -12.92
CA ALA A 65 -1.69 -1.30 -11.55
C ALA A 65 -1.43 -2.40 -10.51
N HIS A 66 -0.47 -2.17 -9.64
CA HIS A 66 -0.16 -3.10 -8.56
C HIS A 66 -1.10 -2.93 -7.35
N SER A 67 -1.33 -4.02 -6.61
CA SER A 67 -2.10 -4.03 -5.36
C SER A 67 -3.54 -3.49 -5.50
N LEU A 68 -4.28 -3.94 -6.53
CA LEU A 68 -5.64 -3.45 -6.79
C LEU A 68 -6.65 -3.70 -5.66
N GLY A 69 -6.38 -4.67 -4.77
CA GLY A 69 -7.19 -4.91 -3.58
C GLY A 69 -7.02 -3.85 -2.48
N GLY A 70 -5.99 -3.02 -2.54
CA GLY A 70 -5.74 -1.96 -1.54
C GLY A 70 -6.57 -0.70 -1.78
N GLY A 71 -6.51 0.26 -0.84
CA GLY A 71 -7.28 1.51 -0.94
C GLY A 71 -7.03 2.33 -2.21
N VAL A 72 -5.76 2.58 -2.56
CA VAL A 72 -5.40 3.32 -3.78
C VAL A 72 -5.73 2.51 -5.04
N GLY A 73 -5.49 1.20 -5.02
CA GLY A 73 -5.83 0.30 -6.12
C GLY A 73 -7.32 0.33 -6.47
N GLN A 74 -8.19 0.25 -5.46
CA GLN A 74 -9.64 0.40 -5.63
C GLN A 74 -10.03 1.78 -6.19
N ALA A 75 -9.32 2.84 -5.81
CA ALA A 75 -9.53 4.17 -6.37
C ALA A 75 -9.10 4.26 -7.84
N ILE A 76 -7.98 3.63 -8.22
CA ILE A 76 -7.51 3.55 -9.62
C ILE A 76 -8.56 2.89 -10.50
N VAL A 77 -9.13 1.76 -10.08
CA VAL A 77 -10.18 1.05 -10.84
C VAL A 77 -11.38 1.95 -11.11
N GLN A 78 -11.85 2.66 -10.07
CA GLN A 78 -13.01 3.54 -10.21
C GLN A 78 -12.73 4.77 -11.07
N LEU A 79 -11.56 5.39 -10.91
CA LEU A 79 -11.17 6.54 -11.73
C LEU A 79 -10.95 6.15 -13.20
N ALA A 80 -10.42 4.96 -13.47
CA ALA A 80 -10.28 4.46 -14.83
C ALA A 80 -11.64 4.29 -15.53
N ASN A 81 -12.70 3.89 -14.82
CA ASN A 81 -14.05 3.82 -15.39
C ASN A 81 -14.59 5.18 -15.85
N THR A 82 -14.00 6.30 -15.40
CA THR A 82 -14.40 7.65 -15.85
C THR A 82 -13.81 8.02 -17.20
N ILE A 83 -12.89 7.19 -17.72
CA ILE A 83 -12.21 7.37 -18.99
C ILE A 83 -12.67 6.25 -19.93
N PRO A 84 -13.19 6.55 -21.13
CA PRO A 84 -13.64 5.52 -22.05
C PRO A 84 -12.52 4.55 -22.44
N ASN A 85 -12.87 3.27 -22.61
CA ASN A 85 -12.01 2.26 -23.24
C ASN A 85 -10.63 2.05 -22.59
N VAL A 86 -10.44 2.41 -21.31
CA VAL A 86 -9.22 2.10 -20.58
C VAL A 86 -9.19 0.62 -20.20
N VAL A 87 -8.07 -0.05 -20.48
CA VAL A 87 -7.87 -1.47 -20.17
C VAL A 87 -7.01 -1.59 -18.92
N ILE A 88 -7.52 -2.23 -17.87
CA ILE A 88 -6.78 -2.42 -16.63
C ILE A 88 -6.29 -3.87 -16.51
N PHE A 89 -4.97 -4.00 -16.39
CA PHE A 89 -4.28 -5.17 -15.86
C PHE A 89 -3.91 -4.87 -14.41
N GLY A 90 -4.04 -5.85 -13.51
CA GLY A 90 -3.57 -5.60 -12.15
C GLY A 90 -3.21 -6.84 -11.36
N THR A 91 -2.51 -6.60 -10.26
CA THR A 91 -2.08 -7.65 -9.34
C THR A 91 -2.82 -7.56 -8.01
N ALA A 92 -3.31 -8.70 -7.53
CA ALA A 92 -3.93 -8.85 -6.21
C ALA A 92 -4.10 -10.33 -5.89
N SER A 93 -4.14 -10.68 -4.59
CA SER A 93 -4.47 -12.04 -4.15
C SER A 93 -5.81 -12.53 -4.71
N ALA A 94 -5.90 -13.80 -5.10
CA ALA A 94 -7.09 -14.37 -5.76
C ALA A 94 -8.40 -14.13 -5.00
N HIS A 95 -8.38 -14.25 -3.67
CA HIS A 95 -9.57 -14.04 -2.81
C HIS A 95 -10.16 -12.63 -2.87
N LYS A 96 -9.44 -11.65 -3.48
CA LYS A 96 -9.92 -10.27 -3.64
C LYS A 96 -10.46 -9.97 -5.04
N HIS A 97 -10.29 -10.88 -6.00
CA HIS A 97 -10.55 -10.59 -7.41
C HIS A 97 -11.99 -10.22 -7.69
N GLU A 98 -12.96 -10.93 -7.09
CA GLU A 98 -14.38 -10.64 -7.24
C GLU A 98 -14.72 -9.24 -6.72
N ALA A 99 -14.24 -8.91 -5.52
CA ALA A 99 -14.46 -7.60 -4.93
C ALA A 99 -13.85 -6.47 -5.78
N ILE A 100 -12.67 -6.69 -6.38
CA ILE A 100 -12.03 -5.73 -7.28
C ILE A 100 -12.85 -5.53 -8.56
N LYS A 101 -13.25 -6.63 -9.23
CA LYS A 101 -14.05 -6.59 -10.46
C LYS A 101 -15.42 -5.93 -10.25
N SER A 102 -15.99 -6.04 -9.05
CA SER A 102 -17.24 -5.35 -8.71
C SER A 102 -17.17 -3.81 -8.77
N LYS A 103 -15.95 -3.24 -8.76
CA LYS A 103 -15.75 -1.77 -8.79
C LYS A 103 -15.52 -1.19 -10.17
N GLY A 104 -15.31 -2.01 -11.19
CA GLY A 104 -14.99 -1.51 -12.52
C GLY A 104 -14.47 -2.55 -13.47
N ASN A 105 -14.23 -2.10 -14.70
CA ASN A 105 -13.79 -2.99 -15.76
C ASN A 105 -12.28 -3.28 -15.64
N VAL A 106 -11.96 -4.38 -14.95
CA VAL A 106 -10.60 -4.92 -14.89
C VAL A 106 -10.52 -6.13 -15.80
N ALA A 107 -9.76 -5.99 -16.89
CA ALA A 107 -9.64 -7.02 -17.92
C ALA A 107 -8.99 -8.28 -17.35
N HIS A 108 -7.86 -8.12 -16.64
CA HIS A 108 -7.13 -9.23 -16.06
C HIS A 108 -6.60 -8.90 -14.66
N LEU A 109 -6.78 -9.85 -13.74
CA LEU A 109 -6.22 -9.82 -12.39
C LEU A 109 -5.31 -11.02 -12.19
N PHE A 110 -4.09 -10.76 -11.76
CA PHE A 110 -3.06 -11.77 -11.54
C PHE A 110 -2.79 -11.92 -10.04
N ASP A 111 -2.78 -13.16 -9.57
CA ASP A 111 -2.24 -13.46 -8.24
C ASP A 111 -0.71 -13.35 -8.25
N HIS A 112 -0.10 -13.21 -7.07
CA HIS A 112 1.34 -13.08 -6.88
C HIS A 112 2.15 -14.28 -7.38
N SER A 113 1.52 -15.45 -7.50
CA SER A 113 2.13 -16.66 -8.06
C SER A 113 2.28 -16.65 -9.58
N VAL A 114 1.64 -15.70 -10.27
CA VAL A 114 1.63 -15.60 -11.73
C VAL A 114 2.71 -14.61 -12.18
N ASP A 115 3.49 -15.00 -13.19
CA ASP A 115 4.30 -14.04 -13.94
C ASP A 115 3.38 -13.14 -14.77
N TYR A 116 2.94 -12.04 -14.16
CA TYR A 116 2.05 -11.06 -14.78
C TYR A 116 2.67 -10.45 -16.05
N THR A 117 4.00 -10.40 -16.17
CA THR A 117 4.63 -9.79 -17.36
C THR A 117 4.40 -10.65 -18.60
N GLN A 118 4.57 -11.97 -18.48
CA GLN A 118 4.27 -12.90 -19.57
C GLN A 118 2.79 -12.96 -19.85
N ALA A 119 1.94 -12.96 -18.80
CA ALA A 119 0.49 -12.99 -18.97
C ALA A 119 0.01 -11.75 -19.74
N ILE A 120 0.49 -10.56 -19.41
CA ILE A 120 0.17 -9.32 -20.14
C ILE A 120 0.66 -9.39 -21.58
N ARG A 121 1.88 -9.89 -21.85
CA ARG A 121 2.39 -10.00 -23.22
C ARG A 121 1.59 -10.94 -24.12
N LYS A 122 0.85 -11.90 -23.54
CA LYS A 122 -0.07 -12.76 -24.31
C LYS A 122 -1.31 -11.99 -24.77
N GLU A 123 -1.79 -11.05 -23.96
CA GLU A 123 -2.98 -10.24 -24.25
C GLU A 123 -2.64 -8.97 -25.03
N SER A 124 -1.44 -8.41 -24.81
CA SER A 124 -0.92 -7.20 -25.43
C SER A 124 0.58 -7.37 -25.68
N SER A 125 0.94 -7.80 -26.88
CA SER A 125 2.33 -8.12 -27.27
C SER A 125 3.30 -6.97 -26.98
N ASP A 126 2.83 -5.74 -27.18
CA ASP A 126 3.62 -4.52 -27.04
C ASP A 126 3.70 -4.02 -25.58
N GLY A 127 2.97 -4.68 -24.66
CA GLY A 127 2.95 -4.34 -23.24
C GLY A 127 1.85 -3.35 -22.88
N VAL A 128 2.13 -2.39 -21.99
CA VAL A 128 1.15 -1.41 -21.48
C VAL A 128 1.59 0.04 -21.66
N ASP A 129 0.63 0.94 -21.73
CA ASP A 129 0.90 2.38 -21.83
C ASP A 129 1.37 2.96 -20.50
N ILE A 130 0.81 2.48 -19.38
CA ILE A 130 1.03 3.06 -18.06
C ILE A 130 1.28 1.95 -17.04
N VAL A 131 2.27 2.14 -16.18
CA VAL A 131 2.52 1.30 -15.00
C VAL A 131 2.39 2.17 -13.75
N LEU A 132 1.52 1.78 -12.83
CA LEU A 132 1.33 2.40 -11.52
C LEU A 132 1.88 1.43 -10.46
N ASP A 133 3.08 1.72 -9.96
CA ASP A 133 3.78 0.85 -9.03
C ASP A 133 3.77 1.37 -7.58
N CYS A 134 3.39 0.50 -6.65
CA CYS A 134 3.49 0.73 -5.21
C CYS A 134 4.39 -0.26 -4.49
N LEU A 135 5.04 -1.16 -5.22
CA LEU A 135 5.86 -2.26 -4.69
C LEU A 135 7.33 -1.86 -4.58
N CYS A 136 7.89 -1.26 -5.65
CA CYS A 136 9.32 -0.99 -5.83
C CYS A 136 10.16 -2.28 -5.93
N GLY A 137 11.49 -2.14 -6.05
CA GLY A 137 12.41 -3.28 -6.21
C GLY A 137 12.31 -3.90 -7.60
N ASP A 138 12.37 -5.23 -7.70
CA ASP A 138 12.35 -5.99 -8.97
C ASP A 138 11.14 -5.66 -9.86
N ASP A 139 9.99 -5.31 -9.26
CA ASP A 139 8.79 -4.90 -9.98
C ASP A 139 8.98 -3.59 -10.76
N THR A 140 9.97 -2.78 -10.38
CA THR A 140 10.35 -1.57 -11.12
C THR A 140 10.91 -1.94 -12.48
N ASN A 141 11.88 -2.85 -12.52
CA ASN A 141 12.53 -3.28 -13.76
C ASN A 141 11.52 -4.00 -14.67
N LYS A 142 10.67 -4.87 -14.10
CA LYS A 142 9.58 -5.56 -14.81
C LYS A 142 8.58 -4.56 -15.40
N GLY A 143 8.16 -3.58 -14.61
CA GLY A 143 7.25 -2.51 -15.02
C GLY A 143 7.81 -1.69 -16.18
N ILE A 144 9.05 -1.24 -16.10
CA ILE A 144 9.70 -0.46 -17.17
C ILE A 144 9.87 -1.30 -18.45
N ALA A 145 10.21 -2.58 -18.31
CA ALA A 145 10.42 -3.49 -19.43
C ALA A 145 9.12 -3.79 -20.20
N ILE A 146 7.97 -3.73 -19.55
CA ILE A 146 6.66 -3.96 -20.18
C ILE A 146 5.96 -2.69 -20.69
N LEU A 147 6.61 -1.52 -20.58
CA LEU A 147 6.09 -0.31 -21.20
C LEU A 147 6.21 -0.35 -22.73
N LYS A 148 5.13 0.06 -23.40
CA LYS A 148 5.10 0.47 -24.81
C LYS A 148 5.99 1.71 -25.03
N PRO A 149 6.38 2.03 -26.29
CA PRO A 149 6.86 3.36 -26.64
C PRO A 149 5.89 4.45 -26.18
N MET A 150 6.41 5.59 -25.73
CA MET A 150 5.67 6.68 -25.06
C MET A 150 5.05 6.29 -23.71
N GLY A 151 5.35 5.09 -23.22
CA GLY A 151 4.82 4.58 -21.97
C GLY A 151 5.38 5.27 -20.74
N LYS A 152 4.62 5.23 -19.65
CA LYS A 152 4.93 5.95 -18.40
C LYS A 152 4.92 5.02 -17.21
N TYR A 153 6.02 5.00 -16.47
CA TYR A 153 6.12 4.33 -15.18
C TYR A 153 6.02 5.35 -14.04
N ILE A 154 5.07 5.17 -13.13
CA ILE A 154 4.88 6.04 -11.96
C ILE A 154 5.04 5.21 -10.68
N LEU A 155 6.11 5.48 -9.92
CA LEU A 155 6.31 4.93 -8.58
C LEU A 155 5.60 5.80 -7.54
N PHE A 156 4.71 5.22 -6.74
CA PHE A 156 3.99 5.96 -5.69
C PHE A 156 3.98 5.25 -4.33
N GLY A 157 4.73 4.16 -4.20
CA GLY A 157 4.87 3.41 -2.95
C GLY A 157 6.08 2.49 -2.97
N SER A 158 6.42 1.94 -1.81
CA SER A 158 7.59 1.07 -1.63
C SER A 158 7.25 -0.12 -0.74
N SER A 159 6.12 -0.77 -1.01
CA SER A 159 5.54 -1.78 -0.12
C SER A 159 6.47 -2.97 0.10
N ASN A 160 7.24 -3.40 -0.91
CA ASN A 160 8.18 -4.52 -0.77
C ASN A 160 9.35 -4.17 0.16
N ILE A 161 9.76 -2.89 0.21
CA ILE A 161 10.83 -2.41 1.10
C ILE A 161 10.33 -2.38 2.56
N VAL A 162 9.04 -2.12 2.77
CA VAL A 162 8.42 -2.07 4.11
C VAL A 162 8.09 -3.48 4.64
N THR A 163 7.81 -4.44 3.76
CA THR A 163 7.30 -5.77 4.14
C THR A 163 8.26 -6.92 3.87
N GLY A 164 9.58 -6.71 3.88
CA GLY A 164 10.57 -7.78 3.67
C GLY A 164 10.13 -9.09 4.33
N GLU A 165 9.83 -10.10 3.50
CA GLU A 165 9.11 -11.31 3.89
C GLU A 165 9.82 -12.01 5.06
N THR A 166 9.08 -12.23 6.15
CA THR A 166 9.48 -13.08 7.29
C THR A 166 10.86 -12.81 7.89
N LYS A 167 10.95 -11.86 8.83
CA LYS A 167 11.51 -12.05 10.21
C LYS A 167 11.83 -10.71 10.87
N SER A 168 11.12 -10.47 11.98
CA SER A 168 11.40 -9.53 13.07
C SER A 168 11.51 -8.04 12.71
N PHE A 169 10.96 -7.20 13.58
CA PHE A 169 11.20 -5.74 13.64
C PHE A 169 12.69 -5.37 13.51
N PHE A 170 13.60 -6.30 13.85
CA PHE A 170 15.03 -6.22 13.60
C PHE A 170 15.44 -6.10 12.13
N SER A 171 14.76 -6.73 11.16
CA SER A 171 15.09 -6.57 9.73
C SER A 171 14.67 -5.20 9.19
N PHE A 172 13.57 -4.65 9.70
CA PHE A 172 13.14 -3.28 9.43
C PHE A 172 14.14 -2.25 10.01
N ALA A 173 14.55 -2.43 11.27
CA ALA A 173 15.59 -1.59 11.90
C ALA A 173 16.95 -1.73 11.18
N LYS A 174 17.29 -2.93 10.70
CA LYS A 174 18.50 -3.18 9.91
C LYS A 174 18.40 -2.52 8.54
N SER A 175 17.26 -2.56 7.86
CA SER A 175 17.02 -1.81 6.60
C SER A 175 17.15 -0.30 6.75
N LEU A 176 16.80 0.25 7.92
CA LEU A 176 17.03 1.67 8.27
C LEU A 176 18.50 2.00 8.58
N GLN A 177 19.32 0.98 8.87
CA GLN A 177 20.75 1.09 9.15
C GLN A 177 21.62 0.64 7.97
N LEU A 178 21.01 0.09 6.93
CA LEU A 178 21.72 -0.20 5.69
C LEU A 178 22.01 1.13 4.99
N PRO A 179 23.25 1.33 4.52
CA PRO A 179 23.56 2.51 3.72
C PRO A 179 22.62 2.54 2.51
N ASP A 180 22.17 3.74 2.12
CA ASP A 180 21.16 3.94 1.07
C ASP A 180 21.44 3.07 -0.16
N ASN A 181 22.72 2.93 -0.51
CA ASN A 181 23.24 2.09 -1.59
C ASN A 181 22.76 0.63 -1.57
N LEU A 182 22.36 0.02 -0.45
CA LEU A 182 21.94 -1.39 -0.39
C LEU A 182 20.51 -1.63 -0.88
N VAL A 183 19.60 -0.68 -0.69
CA VAL A 183 18.20 -0.74 -1.17
C VAL A 183 18.14 -0.57 -2.68
N TRP A 184 19.09 0.16 -3.27
CA TRP A 184 19.16 0.42 -4.71
C TRP A 184 19.76 -0.72 -5.56
N TRP A 185 20.29 -1.82 -4.98
CA TRP A 185 20.87 -2.90 -5.79
C TRP A 185 19.82 -3.70 -6.58
N GLN A 186 18.55 -3.64 -6.18
CA GLN A 186 17.45 -4.36 -6.84
C GLN A 186 16.77 -3.53 -7.95
N VAL A 187 17.17 -2.27 -8.14
CA VAL A 187 16.62 -1.40 -9.18
C VAL A 187 17.75 -1.05 -10.14
N ASP A 188 17.55 -1.32 -11.43
CA ASP A 188 18.56 -0.96 -12.42
C ASP A 188 18.74 0.56 -12.44
N LYS A 189 19.99 1.02 -12.52
CA LYS A 189 20.27 2.44 -12.66
C LYS A 189 19.59 2.96 -13.94
N ILE A 190 18.74 3.97 -13.79
CA ILE A 190 18.07 4.61 -14.92
C ILE A 190 19.10 5.38 -15.75
N ASN A 191 19.27 4.98 -17.00
CA ASN A 191 20.13 5.66 -17.96
C ASN A 191 19.29 6.64 -18.83
N PRO A 192 19.54 7.96 -18.78
CA PRO A 192 18.80 8.93 -19.59
C PRO A 192 18.85 8.68 -21.10
N LEU A 193 19.98 8.19 -21.64
CA LEU A 193 20.10 7.86 -23.07
C LEU A 193 19.20 6.68 -23.43
N LYS A 194 19.09 5.68 -22.56
CA LYS A 194 18.17 4.57 -22.75
C LYS A 194 16.71 5.02 -22.74
N LEU A 195 16.33 5.96 -21.87
CA LEU A 195 14.98 6.52 -21.86
C LEU A 195 14.66 7.30 -23.14
N TYR A 196 15.64 8.04 -23.64
CA TYR A 196 15.55 8.75 -24.92
C TYR A 196 15.36 7.77 -26.10
N ASP A 197 16.19 6.72 -26.17
CA ASP A 197 16.13 5.71 -27.24
C ASP A 197 14.82 4.89 -27.18
N ASP A 198 14.41 4.47 -25.98
CA ASP A 198 13.20 3.66 -25.77
C ASP A 198 11.90 4.50 -25.80
N ASN A 199 12.00 5.83 -25.84
CA ASN A 199 10.88 6.78 -25.74
C ASN A 199 10.00 6.55 -24.48
N LYS A 200 10.63 6.42 -23.30
CA LYS A 200 9.93 6.11 -22.05
C LYS A 200 10.04 7.21 -21.02
N LEU A 201 9.00 7.38 -20.20
CA LEU A 201 9.01 8.29 -19.06
C LEU A 201 8.95 7.51 -17.75
N ILE A 202 9.75 7.94 -16.79
CA ILE A 202 9.76 7.40 -15.43
C ILE A 202 9.56 8.56 -14.46
N GLY A 203 8.60 8.42 -13.54
CA GLY A 203 8.26 9.42 -12.54
C GLY A 203 8.01 8.82 -11.17
N GLY A 204 8.00 9.67 -10.16
CA GLY A 204 7.74 9.29 -8.77
C GLY A 204 6.80 10.27 -8.09
N PHE A 205 5.98 9.78 -7.16
CA PHE A 205 5.04 10.58 -6.41
C PHE A 205 5.01 10.21 -4.93
N GLN A 206 5.10 11.21 -4.05
CA GLN A 206 4.94 11.02 -2.62
C GLN A 206 4.14 12.17 -2.01
N LEU A 207 2.86 11.94 -1.76
CA LEU A 207 1.92 12.96 -1.28
C LEU A 207 2.41 13.68 -0.01
N ARG A 208 2.89 12.93 0.98
CA ARG A 208 3.38 13.49 2.25
C ARG A 208 4.50 14.51 2.03
N ARG A 209 5.47 14.20 1.16
CA ARG A 209 6.61 15.08 0.89
C ARG A 209 6.17 16.30 0.08
N LEU A 210 5.33 16.10 -0.94
CA LEU A 210 4.78 17.18 -1.74
C LEU A 210 3.98 18.18 -0.90
N LEU A 211 3.12 17.67 -0.01
CA LEU A 211 2.23 18.47 0.82
C LEU A 211 2.98 19.18 1.95
N PHE A 212 3.73 18.44 2.78
CA PHE A 212 4.27 18.96 4.05
C PHE A 212 5.72 19.48 3.95
N ARG A 213 6.51 18.97 3.00
CA ARG A 213 7.93 19.37 2.86
C ARG A 213 8.17 20.35 1.73
N GLN A 214 7.42 20.22 0.64
CA GLN A 214 7.52 21.11 -0.52
C GLN A 214 6.41 22.18 -0.55
N GLY A 215 5.43 22.09 0.36
CA GLY A 215 4.46 23.16 0.58
C GLY A 215 3.40 23.33 -0.51
N HIS A 216 3.15 22.32 -1.34
CA HIS A 216 2.19 22.41 -2.45
C HIS A 216 0.72 22.17 -2.01
N TYR A 217 0.29 22.77 -0.90
CA TYR A 217 -1.06 22.59 -0.35
C TYR A 217 -2.16 23.17 -1.26
N GLU A 218 -1.90 24.25 -1.99
CA GLU A 218 -2.86 24.82 -2.94
C GLU A 218 -3.16 23.86 -4.10
N TYR A 219 -2.11 23.23 -4.63
CA TYR A 219 -2.25 22.21 -5.66
C TYR A 219 -3.06 21.02 -5.15
N ILE A 220 -2.71 20.51 -3.96
CA ILE A 220 -3.45 19.40 -3.35
C ILE A 220 -4.90 19.79 -3.08
N GLY A 221 -5.19 21.00 -2.60
CA GLY A 221 -6.56 21.47 -2.39
C GLY A 221 -7.40 21.51 -3.68
N LYS A 222 -6.79 21.87 -4.81
CA LYS A 222 -7.45 21.76 -6.13
C LYS A 222 -7.77 20.31 -6.49
N VAL A 223 -6.85 19.38 -6.21
CA VAL A 223 -7.10 17.94 -6.43
C VAL A 223 -8.21 17.43 -5.50
N VAL A 224 -8.20 17.79 -4.20
CA VAL A 224 -9.26 17.41 -3.26
C VAL A 224 -10.62 17.89 -3.77
N SER A 225 -10.70 19.12 -4.28
CA SER A 225 -11.94 19.66 -4.84
C SER A 225 -12.44 18.81 -6.02
N LYS A 226 -11.56 18.48 -6.97
CA LYS A 226 -11.92 17.61 -8.11
C LYS A 226 -12.39 16.22 -7.66
N VAL A 227 -11.75 15.64 -6.64
CA VAL A 227 -12.15 14.34 -6.09
C VAL A 227 -13.53 14.43 -5.43
N LEU A 228 -13.80 15.48 -4.65
CA LEU A 228 -15.13 15.72 -4.06
C LEU A 228 -16.19 15.92 -5.14
N ASP A 229 -15.87 16.61 -6.23
CA ASP A 229 -16.78 16.78 -7.36
C ASP A 229 -17.12 15.43 -8.03
N LEU A 230 -16.14 14.56 -8.22
CA LEU A 230 -16.36 13.20 -8.74
C LEU A 230 -17.25 12.36 -7.80
N TYR A 231 -17.06 12.50 -6.48
CA TYR A 231 -17.90 11.84 -5.48
C TYR A 231 -19.34 12.36 -5.54
N ASN A 232 -19.52 13.68 -5.59
CA ASN A 232 -20.85 14.31 -5.68
C ASN A 232 -21.59 13.93 -6.96
N GLN A 233 -20.87 13.69 -8.06
CA GLN A 233 -21.42 13.16 -9.32
C GLN A 233 -21.74 11.66 -9.27
N GLY A 234 -21.46 10.97 -8.15
CA GLY A 234 -21.65 9.53 -8.00
C GLY A 234 -20.69 8.67 -8.82
N LYS A 235 -19.61 9.26 -9.37
CA LYS A 235 -18.63 8.55 -10.21
C LYS A 235 -17.65 7.72 -9.41
N ILE A 236 -17.44 8.06 -8.15
CA ILE A 236 -16.54 7.36 -7.24
C ILE A 236 -17.18 7.16 -5.87
N LYS A 237 -16.82 6.07 -5.21
CA LYS A 237 -17.25 5.71 -3.86
C LYS A 237 -16.10 5.04 -3.11
N PRO A 238 -15.70 5.56 -1.93
CA PRO A 238 -14.68 4.92 -1.12
C PRO A 238 -15.03 3.46 -0.76
N THR A 239 -14.01 2.60 -0.76
CA THR A 239 -14.13 1.22 -0.28
C THR A 239 -13.51 1.13 1.10
N ILE A 240 -14.35 0.98 2.13
CA ILE A 240 -13.92 0.70 3.50
C ILE A 240 -13.91 -0.81 3.69
N ASP A 241 -12.79 -1.35 4.14
CA ASP A 241 -12.63 -2.76 4.51
C ASP A 241 -13.20 -3.01 5.91
N SER A 242 -12.78 -2.20 6.87
CA SER A 242 -13.14 -2.37 8.28
C SER A 242 -12.87 -1.12 9.09
N VAL A 243 -13.67 -0.93 10.14
CA VAL A 243 -13.51 0.10 11.16
C VAL A 243 -13.09 -0.57 12.46
N TRP A 244 -12.17 0.04 13.19
CA TRP A 244 -11.60 -0.49 14.43
C TRP A 244 -11.50 0.60 15.49
N ALA A 245 -11.69 0.22 16.74
CA ALA A 245 -11.40 1.06 17.88
C ALA A 245 -9.87 1.26 18.04
N PHE A 246 -9.46 2.23 18.86
CA PHE A 246 -8.04 2.46 19.13
C PHE A 246 -7.40 1.30 19.90
N GLU A 247 -8.16 0.63 20.75
CA GLU A 247 -7.76 -0.53 21.53
C GLU A 247 -7.36 -1.72 20.64
N ASP A 248 -7.96 -1.82 19.45
CA ASP A 248 -7.75 -2.91 18.50
C ASP A 248 -6.71 -2.57 17.42
N VAL A 249 -5.97 -1.46 17.57
CA VAL A 249 -5.02 -0.99 16.55
C VAL A 249 -3.98 -2.05 16.18
N GLY A 250 -3.57 -2.89 17.13
CA GLY A 250 -2.63 -3.99 16.88
C GLY A 250 -3.18 -5.00 15.87
N GLU A 251 -4.44 -5.40 16.02
CA GLU A 251 -5.12 -6.33 15.12
C GLU A 251 -5.39 -5.69 13.76
N ALA A 252 -5.81 -4.42 13.75
CA ALA A 252 -6.01 -3.65 12.53
C ALA A 252 -4.72 -3.55 11.71
N MET A 253 -3.58 -3.27 12.37
CA MET A 253 -2.27 -3.23 11.75
C MET A 253 -1.81 -4.61 11.28
N GLN A 254 -2.07 -5.67 12.05
CA GLN A 254 -1.75 -7.03 11.61
C GLN A 254 -2.54 -7.40 10.33
N LYS A 255 -3.83 -7.06 10.25
CA LYS A 255 -4.64 -7.29 9.05
C LYS A 255 -4.06 -6.56 7.82
N LEU A 256 -3.56 -5.34 8.00
CA LEU A 256 -2.90 -4.57 6.96
C LEU A 256 -1.57 -5.20 6.52
N CYS A 257 -0.72 -5.58 7.49
CA CYS A 257 0.57 -6.24 7.24
C CYS A 257 0.42 -7.58 6.53
N ASP A 258 -0.59 -8.36 6.91
CA ASP A 258 -0.96 -9.62 6.26
C ASP A 258 -1.58 -9.40 4.86
N ARG A 259 -1.76 -8.14 4.44
CA ARG A 259 -2.40 -7.75 3.18
C ARG A 259 -3.77 -8.40 3.03
N LYS A 260 -4.55 -8.53 4.12
CA LYS A 260 -5.90 -9.15 4.10
C LYS A 260 -7.04 -8.17 3.82
N ASN A 261 -6.77 -6.87 3.90
CA ASN A 261 -7.80 -5.85 3.68
C ASN A 261 -8.20 -5.71 2.22
N VAL A 262 -9.49 -5.44 1.96
CA VAL A 262 -10.02 -5.02 0.66
C VAL A 262 -10.52 -3.58 0.78
N GLY A 263 -9.68 -2.62 0.35
CA GLY A 263 -9.93 -1.20 0.56
C GLY A 263 -9.25 -0.64 1.81
N LYS A 264 -9.90 0.33 2.47
CA LYS A 264 -9.31 1.13 3.57
C LYS A 264 -9.67 0.55 4.94
N ILE A 265 -8.67 0.39 5.80
CA ILE A 265 -8.87 0.20 7.25
C ILE A 265 -8.96 1.59 7.90
N ILE A 266 -9.98 1.79 8.73
CA ILE A 266 -10.24 3.02 9.48
C ILE A 266 -10.08 2.76 10.97
N LEU A 267 -9.41 3.67 11.67
CA LEU A 267 -9.47 3.76 13.11
C LEU A 267 -10.48 4.83 13.49
N ASP A 268 -11.40 4.49 14.38
CA ASP A 268 -12.44 5.39 14.88
C ASP A 268 -12.37 5.43 16.41
N PRO A 269 -12.03 6.58 17.01
CA PRO A 269 -11.97 6.71 18.47
C PRO A 269 -13.33 6.49 19.15
N THR A 270 -14.43 6.56 18.41
CA THR A 270 -15.79 6.37 18.94
C THR A 270 -16.30 4.93 18.79
N ALA A 271 -15.56 4.05 18.12
CA ALA A 271 -15.94 2.66 17.94
C ALA A 271 -15.69 1.85 19.22
N GLU A 272 -16.55 0.87 19.49
CA GLU A 272 -16.34 -0.06 20.60
C GLU A 272 -15.29 -1.13 20.26
N PRO A 273 -14.43 -1.52 21.22
CA PRO A 273 -13.46 -2.59 21.04
C PRO A 273 -14.12 -3.92 20.71
N ARG A 274 -13.46 -4.72 19.87
CA ARG A 274 -13.98 -6.03 19.48
C ARG A 274 -13.89 -7.03 20.64
N PRO A 275 -14.80 -8.03 20.70
CA PRO A 275 -14.68 -9.12 21.67
C PRO A 275 -13.36 -9.85 21.46
N LYS A 276 -12.47 -9.83 22.46
CA LYS A 276 -11.21 -10.56 22.39
C LYS A 276 -11.51 -12.05 22.27
N SER A 277 -10.98 -12.69 21.23
CA SER A 277 -10.98 -14.15 21.15
C SER A 277 -10.20 -14.70 22.34
N PRO A 278 -10.67 -15.76 23.02
CA PRO A 278 -9.94 -16.33 24.15
C PRO A 278 -8.52 -16.67 23.68
N GLU A 279 -7.52 -16.14 24.40
CA GLU A 279 -6.11 -16.40 24.12
C GLU A 279 -5.91 -17.91 23.96
N LYS A 280 -5.39 -18.33 22.80
CA LYS A 280 -4.82 -19.68 22.67
C LYS A 280 -3.67 -19.74 23.66
N LYS A 281 -3.91 -20.32 24.85
CA LYS A 281 -2.86 -20.68 25.80
C LYS A 281 -1.76 -21.40 25.00
N ALA A 282 -0.57 -20.82 25.00
CA ALA A 282 0.61 -21.51 24.51
C ALA A 282 0.70 -22.86 25.25
N PRO A 283 1.04 -23.96 24.57
CA PRO A 283 1.21 -25.24 25.25
C PRO A 283 2.30 -25.06 26.32
N GLU A 284 1.92 -25.27 27.58
CA GLU A 284 2.84 -25.33 28.70
C GLU A 284 3.93 -26.35 28.34
N ALA A 285 5.18 -25.89 28.33
CA ALA A 285 6.32 -26.77 28.18
C ALA A 285 6.26 -27.80 29.32
N SER A 286 5.98 -29.05 28.97
CA SER A 286 6.02 -30.18 29.89
C SER A 286 7.43 -30.29 30.47
N ALA A 287 7.58 -29.88 31.73
CA ALA A 287 8.73 -30.19 32.54
C ALA A 287 8.70 -31.69 32.86
N ASN A 288 9.42 -32.49 32.06
CA ASN A 288 9.77 -33.83 32.47
C ASN A 288 10.97 -33.74 33.42
N ALA A 289 10.67 -33.78 34.71
CA ALA A 289 11.61 -34.12 35.76
C ALA A 289 11.12 -35.41 36.44
N GLU A 290 11.62 -36.54 35.97
CA GLU A 290 11.78 -37.78 36.74
C GLU A 290 13.29 -38.04 36.73
N GLY A 291 14.05 -38.09 37.81
CA GLY A 291 13.73 -38.50 39.16
C GLY A 291 14.21 -39.94 39.37
N THR A 292 15.50 -40.14 39.64
CA THR A 292 15.98 -41.37 40.31
C THR A 292 17.11 -41.03 41.28
N PRO A 293 17.14 -41.63 42.50
CA PRO A 293 17.86 -41.13 43.66
C PRO A 293 19.29 -41.70 43.75
N GLY A 294 20.14 -40.99 44.48
CA GLY A 294 21.58 -41.22 44.53
C GLY A 294 22.07 -42.40 45.38
N GLY A 295 23.41 -42.53 45.40
CA GLY A 295 24.15 -43.38 46.33
C GLY A 295 25.55 -43.73 45.85
N GLU A 296 26.56 -43.28 46.62
CA GLU A 296 27.93 -43.86 46.76
C GLU A 296 28.93 -43.61 45.61
N GLU A 297 30.24 -43.40 45.80
CA GLU A 297 31.10 -42.98 46.92
C GLU A 297 32.50 -42.73 46.29
N LYS A 298 33.28 -41.82 46.89
CA LYS A 298 34.76 -41.84 47.01
C LYS A 298 35.69 -41.48 45.82
N LYS A 299 36.44 -40.41 46.12
CA LYS A 299 37.92 -40.24 46.10
C LYS A 299 38.64 -39.87 44.80
N GLU A 300 39.17 -38.64 44.83
CA GLU A 300 40.47 -38.21 44.26
C GLU A 300 41.60 -39.23 44.50
N PRO A 301 42.66 -39.30 43.67
CA PRO A 301 43.56 -38.16 43.45
C PRO A 301 44.23 -38.00 42.08
N VAL A 302 44.84 -36.83 41.95
CA VAL A 302 45.88 -36.44 40.98
C VAL A 302 47.19 -37.19 41.29
N ALA A 303 47.89 -37.68 40.24
CA ALA A 303 49.33 -37.50 39.96
C ALA A 303 50.08 -38.73 39.38
N ASN A 304 50.74 -38.48 38.24
CA ASN A 304 52.11 -38.86 37.82
C ASN A 304 52.46 -40.17 37.09
N GLY A 305 53.33 -39.98 36.09
CA GLY A 305 54.30 -40.93 35.48
C GLY A 305 53.85 -41.43 34.11
N GLU A 306 54.58 -41.28 32.99
CA GLU A 306 55.98 -40.92 32.67
C GLU A 306 56.04 -40.21 31.31
#